data_AF-A0A1B0DR28-F1
#
_entry.id   AF-A0A1B0DR28-F1
#
_cell.length_a   1.000
_cell.length_b   1.000
_cell.length_c   1.000
_cell.angle_alpha   90.00
_cell.angle_beta   90.00
_cell.angle_gamma   90.00
#
_symmetry.space_group_name_H-M   'P 1'
#
loop_
_entity.id
_entity.type
_entity.pdbx_description
1 polymer ?
#
loop_
_entity_poly.entity_id
_entity_poly.type
_entity_poly.pdbx_seq_one_letter_code
_entity_poly.pdbx_strand_id
1 'polypeptide(L)'
;MTVNLSKNREAIVAAWQDVLDDKTETDWALFGYEGQTNDLKVVACGSGGLDELNEELNSGKIMYAFVRVADPKTSLSKNILINWQGEGAPVLRKGTCANHTRDVANLLKGAHLTINARLEDDVDQERILQKLSLVGSAYSFKEPRQVDDSQRGPVGTTYTRVIPAKEINAAERDNFWRREEEEEKRRVEVERERKRLELLKVEEERRQREEREHTEREKRTAIPEKKSPATSPAAEAATLIAAKS
;
A
#
# COMPACT_ATOMS: atom_id res chain seq x y z
N MET A 1 -34.85 22.52 -5.97
CA MET A 1 -36.28 22.16 -6.00
C MET A 1 -36.41 20.73 -5.51
N THR A 2 -37.42 20.44 -4.71
CA THR A 2 -37.67 19.12 -4.11
C THR A 2 -38.84 18.44 -4.80
N VAL A 3 -38.86 17.11 -4.80
CA VAL A 3 -39.99 16.33 -5.29
C VAL A 3 -41.17 16.45 -4.32
N ASN A 4 -42.37 16.57 -4.85
CA ASN A 4 -43.60 16.52 -4.06
C ASN A 4 -44.13 15.09 -4.05
N LEU A 5 -44.00 14.46 -2.87
CA LEU A 5 -44.47 13.09 -2.62
C LEU A 5 -45.76 13.08 -1.80
N SER A 6 -46.29 14.25 -1.42
CA SER A 6 -47.43 14.35 -0.50
C SER A 6 -48.78 14.12 -1.18
N LYS A 7 -48.96 14.69 -2.39
CA LYS A 7 -50.24 14.68 -3.12
C LYS A 7 -50.76 13.27 -3.39
N ASN A 8 -49.90 12.39 -3.91
CA ASN A 8 -50.25 11.02 -4.27
C ASN A 8 -49.58 9.99 -3.36
N ARG A 9 -49.25 10.37 -2.12
CA ARG A 9 -48.44 9.54 -1.22
C ARG A 9 -49.06 8.18 -0.98
N GLU A 10 -50.36 8.16 -0.71
CA GLU A 10 -51.10 6.94 -0.38
C GLU A 10 -51.09 5.95 -1.55
N ALA A 11 -51.33 6.44 -2.77
CA ALA A 11 -51.27 5.61 -3.98
C ALA A 11 -49.85 5.07 -4.23
N ILE A 12 -48.82 5.90 -4.05
CA ILE A 12 -47.41 5.49 -4.24
C ILE A 12 -47.04 4.42 -3.21
N VAL A 13 -47.38 4.63 -1.94
CA VAL A 13 -47.06 3.70 -0.85
C VAL A 13 -47.85 2.41 -1.03
N ALA A 14 -49.12 2.46 -1.45
CA ALA A 14 -49.93 1.28 -1.71
C ALA A 14 -49.32 0.43 -2.84
N ALA A 15 -49.00 1.02 -3.99
CA ALA A 15 -48.39 0.31 -5.11
C ALA A 15 -47.00 -0.26 -4.76
N TRP A 16 -46.20 0.48 -3.98
CA TRP A 16 -44.91 0.00 -3.49
C TRP A 16 -45.04 -1.16 -2.50
N GLN A 17 -46.00 -1.08 -1.56
CA GLN A 17 -46.27 -2.16 -0.61
C GLN A 17 -46.79 -3.41 -1.32
N ASP A 18 -47.59 -3.23 -2.36
CA ASP A 18 -48.10 -4.32 -3.19
C ASP A 18 -46.96 -5.09 -3.85
N VAL A 19 -45.93 -4.42 -4.38
CA VAL A 19 -44.72 -5.08 -4.94
C VAL A 19 -43.86 -5.77 -3.86
N LEU A 20 -43.95 -5.31 -2.61
CA LEU A 20 -43.20 -5.91 -1.50
C LEU A 20 -43.87 -7.14 -0.89
N ASP A 21 -45.18 -7.32 -1.09
CA ASP A 21 -45.90 -8.46 -0.56
C ASP A 21 -45.70 -9.67 -1.48
N ASP A 22 -45.11 -10.76 -0.97
CA ASP A 22 -44.94 -12.00 -1.74
C ASP A 22 -46.25 -12.74 -2.01
N LYS A 23 -47.36 -12.27 -1.46
CA LYS A 23 -48.70 -12.85 -1.68
C LYS A 23 -49.40 -12.28 -2.91
N THR A 24 -48.97 -11.12 -3.39
CA THR A 24 -49.57 -10.41 -4.52
C THR A 24 -48.80 -10.76 -5.78
N GLU A 25 -49.51 -10.85 -6.89
CA GLU A 25 -48.92 -11.17 -8.20
C GLU A 25 -48.14 -9.97 -8.77
N THR A 26 -48.30 -8.78 -8.20
CA THR A 26 -47.65 -7.56 -8.66
C THR A 26 -46.14 -7.61 -8.39
N ASP A 27 -45.35 -7.62 -9.45
CA ASP A 27 -43.88 -7.69 -9.38
C ASP A 27 -43.22 -6.35 -9.64
N TRP A 28 -43.92 -5.40 -10.27
CA TRP A 28 -43.36 -4.09 -10.57
C TRP A 28 -44.37 -2.96 -10.44
N ALA A 29 -43.86 -1.79 -10.09
CA ALA A 29 -44.59 -0.54 -10.06
C ALA A 29 -43.77 0.58 -10.69
N LEU A 30 -44.40 1.35 -11.59
CA LEU A 30 -43.82 2.47 -12.29
C LEU A 30 -44.39 3.79 -11.76
N PHE A 31 -43.50 4.70 -11.41
CA PHE A 31 -43.81 6.04 -10.93
C PHE A 31 -43.28 7.09 -11.89
N GLY A 32 -44.04 8.15 -12.09
CA GLY A 32 -43.71 9.22 -13.02
C GLY A 32 -44.25 10.56 -12.55
N TYR A 33 -43.81 11.63 -13.20
CA TYR A 33 -44.25 12.97 -12.84
C TYR A 33 -45.57 13.36 -13.52
N GLU A 34 -46.35 14.20 -12.84
CA GLU A 34 -47.58 14.79 -13.37
C GLU A 34 -47.25 16.00 -14.28
N GLY A 35 -47.18 15.76 -15.59
CA GLY A 35 -46.91 16.83 -16.56
C GLY A 35 -45.52 17.48 -16.32
N GLN A 36 -45.48 18.81 -16.16
CA GLN A 36 -44.26 19.57 -15.86
C GLN A 36 -44.02 19.84 -14.37
N THR A 37 -44.89 19.35 -13.47
CA THR A 37 -44.72 19.57 -12.03
C THR A 37 -43.73 18.59 -11.41
N ASN A 38 -43.37 18.85 -10.15
CA ASN A 38 -42.55 17.94 -9.35
C ASN A 38 -43.40 16.95 -8.55
N ASP A 39 -44.69 16.79 -8.88
CA ASP A 39 -45.58 15.85 -8.21
C ASP A 39 -45.39 14.45 -8.80
N LEU A 40 -45.03 13.50 -7.94
CA LEU A 40 -44.89 12.10 -8.34
C LEU A 40 -46.26 11.41 -8.28
N LYS A 41 -46.54 10.50 -9.22
CA LYS A 41 -47.73 9.65 -9.26
C LYS A 41 -47.38 8.24 -9.70
N VAL A 42 -48.29 7.30 -9.41
CA VAL A 42 -48.26 5.96 -10.01
C VAL A 42 -48.68 6.08 -11.48
N VAL A 43 -47.92 5.44 -12.36
CA VAL A 43 -48.19 5.40 -13.80
C VAL A 43 -48.82 4.06 -14.16
N ALA A 44 -48.16 2.97 -13.78
CA ALA A 44 -48.60 1.61 -14.05
C ALA A 44 -48.04 0.65 -12.98
N CYS A 45 -48.65 -0.52 -12.86
CA CYS A 45 -48.21 -1.64 -12.04
C CYS A 45 -48.65 -2.93 -12.71
N GLY A 46 -47.88 -4.01 -12.53
CA GLY A 46 -48.15 -5.27 -13.22
C GLY A 46 -47.34 -6.44 -12.67
N SER A 47 -47.55 -7.60 -13.28
CA SER A 47 -47.02 -8.92 -12.89
C SER A 47 -46.16 -9.56 -13.97
N GLY A 48 -45.95 -8.90 -15.10
CA GLY A 48 -45.12 -9.36 -16.23
C GLY A 48 -43.63 -9.07 -16.09
N GLY A 49 -43.16 -8.75 -14.88
CA GLY A 49 -41.75 -8.57 -14.57
C GLY A 49 -41.07 -7.42 -15.33
N LEU A 50 -39.82 -7.63 -15.72
CA LEU A 50 -39.00 -6.61 -16.40
C LEU A 50 -39.42 -6.39 -17.86
N ASP A 51 -39.95 -7.41 -18.53
CA ASP A 51 -40.33 -7.32 -19.94
C ASP A 51 -41.53 -6.39 -20.12
N GLU A 52 -42.59 -6.59 -19.32
CA GLU A 52 -43.77 -5.72 -19.32
C GLU A 52 -43.41 -4.29 -18.87
N LEU A 53 -42.52 -4.16 -17.87
CA LEU A 53 -42.03 -2.85 -17.46
C LEU A 53 -41.36 -2.12 -18.63
N ASN A 54 -40.57 -2.82 -19.45
CA ASN A 54 -39.83 -2.21 -20.55
C ASN A 54 -40.77 -1.60 -21.60
N GLU A 55 -41.92 -2.23 -21.86
CA GLU A 55 -42.95 -1.73 -22.77
C GLU A 55 -43.64 -0.45 -22.25
N GLU A 56 -43.75 -0.29 -20.94
CA GLU A 56 -44.35 0.89 -20.29
C GLU A 56 -43.36 2.06 -20.11
N LEU A 57 -42.07 1.82 -20.35
CA LEU A 57 -41.05 2.87 -20.29
C LEU A 57 -41.21 3.87 -21.44
N ASN A 58 -40.83 5.12 -21.17
CA ASN A 58 -41.05 6.24 -22.06
C ASN A 58 -39.78 7.09 -22.12
N SER A 59 -39.14 7.08 -23.28
CA SER A 59 -37.89 7.79 -23.55
C SER A 59 -38.02 9.32 -23.45
N GLY A 60 -39.22 9.89 -23.50
CA GLY A 60 -39.47 11.32 -23.33
C GLY A 60 -39.61 11.79 -21.88
N LYS A 61 -39.64 10.88 -20.91
CA LYS A 61 -39.95 11.19 -19.51
C LYS A 61 -38.90 10.64 -18.55
N ILE A 62 -38.90 11.22 -17.34
CA ILE A 62 -38.12 10.72 -16.20
C ILE A 62 -39.09 9.95 -15.33
N MET A 63 -38.73 8.71 -15.00
CA MET A 63 -39.58 7.79 -14.26
C MET A 63 -38.75 7.00 -13.24
N TYR A 64 -39.42 6.40 -12.27
CA TYR A 64 -38.80 5.52 -11.29
C TYR A 64 -39.59 4.23 -11.29
N ALA A 65 -38.91 3.09 -11.45
CA ALA A 65 -39.56 1.80 -11.36
C ALA A 65 -39.04 1.06 -10.12
N PHE A 66 -39.93 0.37 -9.42
CA PHE A 66 -39.59 -0.53 -8.34
C PHE A 66 -40.00 -1.93 -8.77
N VAL A 67 -39.03 -2.85 -8.82
CA VAL A 67 -39.22 -4.19 -9.38
C VAL A 67 -38.69 -5.24 -8.42
N ARG A 68 -39.47 -6.28 -8.21
CA ARG A 68 -39.06 -7.51 -7.55
C ARG A 68 -38.56 -8.49 -8.61
N VAL A 69 -37.31 -8.92 -8.48
CA VAL A 69 -36.70 -9.90 -9.40
C VAL A 69 -36.23 -11.10 -8.59
N ALA A 70 -36.67 -12.30 -9.00
CA ALA A 70 -36.17 -13.54 -8.44
C ALA A 70 -34.75 -13.81 -8.96
N ASP A 71 -33.78 -13.88 -8.05
CA ASP A 71 -32.40 -14.21 -8.42
C ASP A 71 -32.26 -15.73 -8.63
N PRO A 72 -31.88 -16.21 -9.84
CA PRO A 72 -31.77 -17.64 -10.14
C PRO A 72 -30.78 -18.36 -9.22
N LYS A 73 -29.72 -17.66 -8.79
CA LYS A 73 -28.63 -18.25 -7.99
C LYS A 73 -29.04 -18.45 -6.54
N THR A 74 -29.67 -17.44 -5.95
CA THR A 74 -30.01 -17.45 -4.52
C THR A 74 -31.43 -17.93 -4.25
N SER A 75 -32.29 -17.95 -5.28
CA SER A 75 -33.73 -18.24 -5.18
C SER A 75 -34.49 -17.33 -4.21
N LEU A 76 -33.88 -16.19 -3.88
CA LEU A 76 -34.45 -15.13 -3.09
C LEU A 76 -34.87 -14.01 -4.03
N SER A 77 -36.05 -13.47 -3.80
CA SER A 77 -36.54 -12.28 -4.47
C SER A 77 -35.75 -11.07 -3.98
N LYS A 78 -35.20 -10.28 -4.91
CA LYS A 78 -34.50 -9.04 -4.61
C LYS A 78 -35.24 -7.88 -5.26
N ASN A 79 -35.50 -6.88 -4.45
CA ASN A 79 -36.13 -5.64 -4.90
C ASN A 79 -35.09 -4.66 -5.45
N ILE A 80 -35.40 -4.03 -6.58
CA ILE A 80 -34.52 -3.14 -7.32
C ILE A 80 -35.26 -1.84 -7.61
N LEU A 81 -34.58 -0.71 -7.39
CA LEU A 81 -35.06 0.62 -7.76
C LEU A 81 -34.34 1.06 -9.03
N ILE A 82 -35.09 1.28 -10.11
CA ILE A 82 -34.59 1.76 -11.38
C ILE A 82 -34.92 3.24 -11.52
N ASN A 83 -33.89 4.07 -11.67
CA ASN A 83 -34.00 5.48 -12.03
C ASN A 83 -33.94 5.60 -13.55
N TRP A 84 -35.09 5.75 -14.19
CA TRP A 84 -35.22 5.89 -15.62
C TRP A 84 -35.07 7.36 -16.06
N GLN A 85 -34.04 7.63 -16.84
CA GLN A 85 -33.75 8.93 -17.43
C GLN A 85 -33.83 8.82 -18.95
N GLY A 86 -35.05 8.82 -19.50
CA GLY A 86 -35.29 8.69 -20.93
C GLY A 86 -34.47 9.69 -21.76
N GLU A 87 -33.95 9.24 -22.89
CA GLU A 87 -33.06 10.02 -23.76
C GLU A 87 -33.69 11.36 -24.20
N GLY A 88 -34.97 11.34 -24.58
CA GLY A 88 -35.74 12.50 -25.01
C GLY A 88 -36.24 13.42 -23.89
N ALA A 89 -36.02 13.10 -22.62
CA ALA A 89 -36.46 13.97 -21.53
C ALA A 89 -35.66 15.30 -21.49
N PRO A 90 -36.30 16.45 -21.16
CA PRO A 90 -35.63 17.75 -21.14
C PRO A 90 -34.40 17.80 -20.23
N VAL A 91 -33.28 18.29 -20.76
CA VAL A 91 -31.97 18.33 -20.05
C VAL A 91 -32.06 19.05 -18.71
N LEU A 92 -32.76 20.19 -18.67
CA LEU A 92 -32.96 20.97 -17.43
C LEU A 92 -33.68 20.14 -16.34
N ARG A 93 -34.63 19.30 -16.76
CA ARG A 93 -35.38 18.44 -15.85
C ARG A 93 -34.54 17.27 -15.36
N LYS A 94 -33.68 16.68 -16.21
CA LYS A 94 -32.72 15.65 -15.81
C LYS A 94 -31.80 16.13 -14.68
N GLY A 95 -31.27 17.36 -14.79
CA GLY A 95 -30.45 17.97 -13.75
C GLY A 95 -31.20 18.20 -12.44
N THR A 96 -32.46 18.63 -12.50
CA THR A 96 -33.29 18.85 -11.31
C THR A 96 -33.68 17.53 -10.63
N CYS A 97 -34.14 16.55 -11.41
CA CYS A 97 -34.61 15.25 -10.94
C CYS A 97 -33.48 14.34 -10.44
N ALA A 98 -32.22 14.61 -10.77
CA ALA A 98 -31.07 13.90 -10.19
C ALA A 98 -31.12 13.93 -8.65
N ASN A 99 -31.46 15.08 -8.06
CA ASN A 99 -31.59 15.25 -6.61
C ASN A 99 -32.82 14.52 -6.04
N HIS A 100 -33.89 14.37 -6.83
CA HIS A 100 -35.12 13.71 -6.38
C HIS A 100 -34.93 12.21 -6.15
N THR A 101 -33.96 11.58 -6.82
CA THR A 101 -33.65 10.15 -6.68
C THR A 101 -33.44 9.75 -5.22
N ARG A 102 -32.79 10.62 -4.42
CA ARG A 102 -32.57 10.39 -3.00
C ARG A 102 -33.87 10.37 -2.20
N ASP A 103 -34.76 11.33 -2.47
CA ASP A 103 -36.04 11.44 -1.77
C ASP A 103 -36.98 10.29 -2.13
N VAL A 104 -36.98 9.86 -3.40
CA VAL A 104 -37.73 8.70 -3.87
C VAL A 104 -37.19 7.41 -3.26
N ALA A 105 -35.87 7.21 -3.22
CA ALA A 105 -35.25 6.06 -2.56
C ALA A 105 -35.54 6.02 -1.04
N ASN A 106 -35.65 7.18 -0.40
CA ASN A 106 -36.04 7.26 1.02
C ASN A 106 -37.50 6.88 1.26
N LEU A 107 -38.39 7.12 0.29
CA LEU A 107 -39.79 6.71 0.34
C LEU A 107 -39.93 5.21 0.05
N LEU A 108 -39.32 4.74 -1.04
CA LEU A 108 -39.35 3.36 -1.53
C LEU A 108 -38.23 2.53 -0.88
N LYS A 109 -38.36 2.30 0.43
CA LYS A 109 -37.34 1.56 1.19
C LYS A 109 -37.30 0.08 0.78
N GLY A 110 -36.18 -0.58 1.09
CA GLY A 110 -36.03 -2.02 0.85
C GLY A 110 -35.53 -2.41 -0.55
N ALA A 111 -35.11 -1.43 -1.37
CA ALA A 111 -34.33 -1.72 -2.58
C ALA A 111 -32.93 -2.25 -2.20
N HIS A 112 -32.55 -3.41 -2.74
CA HIS A 112 -31.24 -4.01 -2.59
C HIS A 112 -30.22 -3.37 -3.54
N LEU A 113 -30.70 -2.89 -4.68
CA LEU A 113 -29.89 -2.27 -5.73
C LEU A 113 -30.64 -1.07 -6.31
N THR A 114 -29.90 0.01 -6.57
CA THR A 114 -30.40 1.16 -7.33
C THR A 114 -29.63 1.25 -8.64
N ILE A 115 -30.34 1.24 -9.77
CA ILE A 115 -29.76 1.29 -11.12
C ILE A 115 -30.21 2.57 -11.80
N ASN A 116 -29.29 3.26 -12.46
CA ASN A 116 -29.66 4.33 -13.39
C ASN A 116 -29.72 3.75 -14.81
N ALA A 117 -30.87 3.88 -15.46
CA ALA A 117 -31.12 3.40 -16.83
C ALA A 117 -31.50 4.58 -17.73
N ARG A 118 -31.05 4.54 -18.99
CA ARG A 118 -31.35 5.58 -20.00
C ARG A 118 -31.98 5.03 -21.26
N LEU A 119 -31.65 3.79 -21.58
CA LEU A 119 -32.10 3.03 -22.74
C LEU A 119 -32.84 1.79 -22.25
N GLU A 120 -33.74 1.28 -23.07
CA GLU A 120 -34.51 0.05 -22.78
C GLU A 120 -33.57 -1.14 -22.57
N ASP A 121 -32.47 -1.21 -23.34
CA ASP A 121 -31.38 -2.19 -23.18
C ASP A 121 -30.70 -2.18 -21.79
N ASP A 122 -30.79 -1.07 -21.04
CA ASP A 122 -30.26 -1.03 -19.66
C ASP A 122 -31.16 -1.73 -18.65
N VAL A 123 -32.42 -1.99 -19.03
CA VAL A 123 -33.47 -2.62 -18.23
C VAL A 123 -33.63 -4.12 -18.55
N ASP A 124 -32.84 -4.64 -19.49
CA ASP A 124 -32.80 -6.06 -19.82
C ASP A 124 -32.52 -6.96 -18.59
N GLN A 125 -33.26 -8.07 -18.53
CA GLN A 125 -33.17 -9.03 -17.43
C GLN A 125 -31.74 -9.53 -17.21
N GLU A 126 -31.00 -9.87 -18.27
CA GLU A 126 -29.62 -10.38 -18.16
C GLU A 126 -28.68 -9.37 -17.51
N ARG A 127 -28.77 -8.10 -17.93
CA ARG A 127 -27.92 -7.00 -17.47
C ARG A 127 -28.23 -6.63 -16.02
N ILE A 128 -29.50 -6.64 -15.66
CA ILE A 128 -29.93 -6.45 -14.27
C ILE A 128 -29.46 -7.61 -13.39
N LEU A 129 -29.65 -8.86 -13.81
CA LEU A 129 -29.18 -10.03 -13.07
C LEU A 129 -27.66 -10.05 -12.90
N GLN A 130 -26.90 -9.63 -13.91
CA GLN A 130 -25.46 -9.48 -13.81
C GLN A 130 -25.07 -8.47 -12.71
N LYS A 131 -25.69 -7.28 -12.70
CA LYS A 131 -25.47 -6.26 -11.66
C LYS A 131 -25.91 -6.76 -10.27
N LEU A 132 -27.03 -7.48 -10.21
CA LEU A 132 -27.56 -8.07 -8.98
C LEU A 132 -26.64 -9.15 -8.40
N SER A 133 -25.95 -9.89 -9.27
CA SER A 133 -24.99 -10.92 -8.86
C SER A 133 -23.72 -10.33 -8.24
N LEU A 134 -23.33 -9.12 -8.64
CA LEU A 134 -22.17 -8.41 -8.06
C LEU A 134 -22.46 -7.91 -6.64
N VAL A 135 -23.70 -7.50 -6.38
CA VAL A 135 -24.16 -7.00 -5.08
C VAL A 135 -24.67 -8.12 -4.16
N GLY A 136 -24.95 -9.29 -4.73
CA GLY A 136 -25.38 -10.48 -4.02
C GLY A 136 -24.24 -11.16 -3.24
N SER A 137 -24.60 -11.77 -2.10
CA SER A 137 -23.72 -12.68 -1.37
C SER A 137 -23.34 -13.88 -2.25
N ALA A 138 -22.08 -14.32 -2.21
CA ALA A 138 -21.57 -15.54 -2.87
C ALA A 138 -22.20 -16.86 -2.36
N TYR A 139 -23.27 -16.78 -1.56
CA TYR A 139 -23.95 -17.90 -0.95
C TYR A 139 -25.14 -18.31 -1.82
N SER A 140 -24.95 -19.40 -2.56
CA SER A 140 -26.04 -20.17 -3.16
C SER A 140 -26.61 -21.12 -2.10
N PHE A 141 -27.90 -20.99 -1.75
CA PHE A 141 -28.56 -21.96 -0.85
C PHE A 141 -28.84 -23.30 -1.53
N LYS A 142 -28.78 -23.34 -2.86
CA LYS A 142 -29.06 -24.53 -3.67
C LYS A 142 -27.82 -25.38 -3.93
N GLU A 143 -26.62 -24.81 -3.82
CA GLU A 143 -25.40 -25.59 -3.92
C GLU A 143 -24.98 -26.06 -2.53
N PRO A 144 -24.77 -27.38 -2.32
CA PRO A 144 -24.07 -27.83 -1.13
C PRO A 144 -22.72 -27.11 -1.15
N ARG A 145 -22.44 -26.41 -0.04
CA ARG A 145 -21.17 -25.70 0.17
C ARG A 145 -20.06 -26.65 -0.28
N GLN A 146 -19.42 -26.37 -1.42
CA GLN A 146 -18.20 -27.07 -1.78
C GLN A 146 -17.17 -26.59 -0.76
N VAL A 147 -17.14 -27.29 0.37
CA VAL A 147 -16.01 -27.23 1.28
C VAL A 147 -14.88 -27.74 0.41
N ASP A 148 -14.01 -26.83 0.00
CA ASP A 148 -12.75 -27.22 -0.60
C ASP A 148 -11.98 -27.99 0.47
N ASP A 149 -12.22 -29.29 0.53
CA ASP A 149 -11.63 -30.22 1.50
C ASP A 149 -10.15 -30.47 1.18
N SER A 150 -9.63 -29.84 0.12
CA SER A 150 -8.23 -29.93 -0.29
C SER A 150 -7.24 -29.36 0.73
N GLN A 151 -7.71 -28.68 1.79
CA GLN A 151 -6.83 -28.06 2.80
C GLN A 151 -7.13 -28.44 4.27
N ARG A 152 -8.05 -29.36 4.58
CA ARG A 152 -8.24 -29.84 5.97
C ARG A 152 -7.51 -31.15 6.20
N GLY A 153 -6.18 -31.08 6.14
CA GLY A 153 -5.35 -32.15 6.73
C GLY A 153 -5.57 -32.24 8.24
N PRO A 154 -5.35 -33.41 8.87
CA PRO A 154 -5.39 -33.54 10.32
C PRO A 154 -4.43 -32.52 10.95
N VAL A 155 -4.95 -31.65 11.80
CA VAL A 155 -4.16 -30.64 12.52
C VAL A 155 -3.32 -31.37 13.56
N GLY A 156 -2.14 -31.85 13.14
CA GLY A 156 -1.17 -32.48 14.02
C GLY A 156 -0.60 -31.46 15.00
N THR A 157 -0.32 -31.90 16.23
CA THR A 157 0.47 -31.10 17.17
C THR A 157 1.85 -30.86 16.56
N THR A 158 2.30 -29.61 16.50
CA THR A 158 3.57 -29.14 15.90
C THR A 158 4.84 -29.69 16.56
N TYR A 159 4.75 -30.68 17.45
CA TYR A 159 5.92 -31.23 18.12
C TYR A 159 6.70 -32.19 17.22
N THR A 160 7.77 -31.70 16.60
CA THR A 160 8.83 -32.53 16.03
C THR A 160 9.96 -32.66 17.04
N ARG A 161 10.37 -33.90 17.34
CA ARG A 161 11.56 -34.13 18.17
C ARG A 161 12.79 -33.54 17.48
N VAL A 162 13.49 -32.65 18.16
CA VAL A 162 14.76 -32.10 17.67
C VAL A 162 15.80 -33.22 17.69
N ILE A 163 16.37 -33.54 16.53
CA ILE A 163 17.48 -34.49 16.39
C ILE A 163 18.72 -33.65 16.07
N PRO A 164 19.62 -33.38 17.04
CA PRO A 164 20.76 -32.49 16.85
C PRO A 164 21.65 -32.84 15.65
N ALA A 165 21.77 -34.13 15.34
CA ALA A 165 22.55 -34.63 14.21
C ALA A 165 21.94 -34.32 12.82
N LYS A 166 20.63 -34.03 12.73
CA LYS A 166 19.97 -33.63 11.48
C LYS A 166 19.89 -32.11 11.29
N GLU A 167 19.90 -31.35 12.37
CA GLU A 167 19.74 -29.89 12.33
C GLU A 167 21.08 -29.14 12.29
N ILE A 168 22.15 -29.74 12.81
CA ILE A 168 23.48 -29.14 12.75
C ILE A 168 24.21 -29.71 11.53
N ASN A 169 24.20 -28.97 10.42
CA ASN A 169 25.06 -29.26 9.28
C ASN A 169 26.52 -28.93 9.65
N ALA A 170 27.23 -29.92 10.22
CA ALA A 170 28.60 -29.76 10.68
C ALA A 170 29.54 -29.26 9.57
N ALA A 171 29.29 -29.63 8.32
CA ALA A 171 30.12 -29.21 7.18
C ALA A 171 30.00 -27.72 6.87
N GLU A 172 28.80 -27.13 6.99
CA GLU A 172 28.60 -25.69 6.81
C GLU A 172 29.26 -24.88 7.93
N ARG A 173 29.15 -25.36 9.18
CA ARG A 173 29.80 -24.72 10.33
C ARG A 173 31.32 -24.75 10.19
N ASP A 174 31.90 -25.87 9.78
CA ASP A 174 33.36 -26.00 9.66
C ASP A 174 33.91 -25.15 8.50
N ASN A 175 33.13 -24.98 7.42
CA ASN A 175 33.47 -24.05 6.34
C ASN A 175 33.41 -22.58 6.76
N PHE A 176 32.45 -22.21 7.62
CA PHE A 176 32.35 -20.86 8.18
C PHE A 176 33.60 -20.51 9.00
N TRP A 177 33.99 -21.37 9.95
CA TRP A 177 35.17 -21.16 10.78
C TRP A 177 36.48 -21.17 9.98
N ARG A 178 36.59 -22.03 8.95
CA ARG A 178 37.77 -22.03 8.07
C ARG A 178 37.91 -20.70 7.32
N ARG A 179 36.80 -20.14 6.83
CA ARG A 179 36.81 -18.87 6.10
C ARG A 179 37.20 -17.70 7.01
N GLU A 180 36.63 -17.64 8.21
CA GLU A 180 36.99 -16.68 9.25
C GLU A 180 38.47 -16.79 9.65
N GLU A 181 38.98 -18.00 9.89
CA GLU A 181 40.40 -18.21 10.22
C GLU A 181 41.34 -17.77 9.10
N GLU A 182 41.01 -18.06 7.85
CA GLU A 182 41.80 -17.64 6.69
C GLU A 182 41.82 -16.12 6.54
N GLU A 183 40.68 -15.46 6.78
CA GLU A 183 40.56 -14.01 6.71
C GLU A 183 41.28 -13.32 7.88
N GLU A 184 41.18 -13.85 9.10
CA GLU A 184 41.91 -13.37 10.26
C GLU A 184 43.43 -13.55 10.10
N LYS A 185 43.88 -14.71 9.60
CA LYS A 185 45.31 -14.95 9.28
C LYS A 185 45.83 -13.93 8.27
N ARG A 186 45.06 -13.63 7.21
CA ARG A 186 45.43 -12.59 6.23
C ARG A 186 45.53 -11.22 6.88
N ARG A 187 44.60 -10.85 7.77
CA ARG A 187 44.66 -9.57 8.50
C ARG A 187 45.92 -9.48 9.36
N VAL A 188 46.23 -10.52 10.12
CA VAL A 188 47.42 -10.58 10.98
C VAL A 188 48.71 -10.52 10.16
N GLU A 189 48.75 -11.20 9.00
CA GLU A 189 49.92 -11.21 8.13
C GLU A 189 50.18 -9.84 7.50
N VAL A 190 49.13 -9.15 7.04
CA VAL A 190 49.21 -7.76 6.55
C VAL A 190 49.67 -6.81 7.65
N GLU A 191 49.15 -6.94 8.88
CA GLU A 191 49.57 -6.11 10.01
C GLU A 191 51.04 -6.37 10.39
N ARG A 192 51.48 -7.63 10.32
CA ARG A 192 52.86 -8.05 10.61
C ARG A 192 53.83 -7.53 9.55
N GLU A 193 53.50 -7.66 8.27
CA GLU A 193 54.26 -7.10 7.14
C GLU A 193 54.39 -5.58 7.27
N ARG A 194 53.28 -4.89 7.58
CA ARG A 194 53.30 -3.44 7.79
C ARG A 194 54.22 -3.02 8.94
N LYS A 195 54.13 -3.67 10.10
CA LYS A 195 55.03 -3.41 11.23
C LYS A 195 56.49 -3.68 10.88
N ARG A 196 56.77 -4.73 10.09
CA ARG A 196 58.12 -5.06 9.64
C ARG A 196 58.69 -3.97 8.73
N LEU A 197 57.89 -3.46 7.79
CA LEU A 197 58.28 -2.36 6.91
C LEU A 197 58.51 -1.06 7.69
N GLU A 198 57.65 -0.74 8.67
CA GLU A 198 57.81 0.42 9.54
C GLU A 198 59.12 0.34 10.35
N LEU A 199 59.45 -0.84 10.92
CA LEU A 199 60.71 -1.05 11.62
C LEU A 199 61.94 -0.91 10.72
N LEU A 200 61.91 -1.51 9.52
CA LEU A 200 63.00 -1.38 8.55
C LEU A 200 63.25 0.08 8.16
N LYS A 201 62.17 0.84 7.95
CA LYS A 201 62.26 2.27 7.64
C LYS A 201 62.87 3.07 8.79
N VAL A 202 62.48 2.78 10.04
CA VAL A 202 63.08 3.40 11.24
C VAL A 202 64.57 3.06 11.37
N GLU A 203 64.96 1.80 11.10
CA GLU A 203 66.36 1.35 11.11
C GLU A 203 67.20 2.05 10.03
N GLU A 204 66.67 2.19 8.82
CA GLU A 204 67.31 2.93 7.72
C GLU A 204 67.47 4.42 8.04
N GLU A 205 66.46 5.06 8.62
CA GLU A 205 66.54 6.45 9.08
C GLU A 205 67.58 6.62 10.19
N ARG A 206 67.69 5.67 11.14
CA ARG A 206 68.73 5.68 12.18
C ARG A 206 70.11 5.55 11.57
N ARG A 207 70.31 4.60 10.64
CA ARG A 207 71.60 4.37 9.98
C ARG A 207 72.03 5.59 9.17
N GLN A 208 71.12 6.22 8.42
CA GLN A 208 71.43 7.45 7.68
C GLN A 208 71.78 8.61 8.61
N ARG A 209 71.15 8.71 9.79
CA ARG A 209 71.51 9.70 10.81
C ARG A 209 72.92 9.46 11.35
N GLU A 210 73.24 8.22 11.68
CA GLU A 210 74.58 7.82 12.15
C GLU A 210 75.65 8.08 11.08
N GLU A 211 75.38 7.76 9.81
CA GLU A 211 76.29 8.06 8.67
C GLU A 211 76.48 9.57 8.48
N ARG A 212 75.42 10.39 8.59
CA ARG A 212 75.52 11.86 8.54
C ARG A 212 76.34 12.40 9.71
N GLU A 213 76.08 11.92 10.92
CA GLU A 213 76.86 12.31 12.10
C GLU A 213 78.34 11.88 11.97
N HIS A 214 78.61 10.67 11.46
CA HIS A 214 79.98 10.18 11.26
C HIS A 214 80.73 11.03 10.24
N THR A 215 80.11 11.31 9.09
CA THR A 215 80.73 12.16 8.06
C THR A 215 80.94 13.60 8.55
N GLU A 216 80.05 14.15 9.38
CA GLU A 216 80.26 15.45 10.03
C GLU A 216 81.40 15.43 11.05
N ARG A 217 81.50 14.36 11.87
CA ARG A 217 82.61 14.19 12.84
C ARG A 217 83.95 14.05 12.13
N GLU A 218 84.03 13.25 11.07
CA GLU A 218 85.24 13.10 10.26
C GLU A 218 85.65 14.42 9.60
N LYS A 219 84.71 15.17 9.02
CA LYS A 219 84.97 16.53 8.52
C LYS A 219 85.51 17.44 9.60
N ARG A 220 84.97 17.37 10.83
CA ARG A 220 85.42 18.18 11.97
C ARG A 220 86.83 17.81 12.45
N THR A 221 87.19 16.54 12.43
CA THR A 221 88.55 16.07 12.76
C THR A 221 89.55 16.29 11.61
N ALA A 222 89.09 16.37 10.36
CA ALA A 222 89.92 16.64 9.18
C ALA A 222 90.21 18.13 8.96
N ILE A 223 89.65 19.04 9.76
CA ILE A 223 90.06 20.46 9.79
C ILE A 223 91.42 20.52 10.51
N PRO A 224 92.52 20.92 9.84
CA PRO A 224 93.82 21.06 10.49
C PRO A 224 93.76 22.19 11.51
N GLU A 225 94.32 21.94 12.70
CA GLU A 225 94.49 22.89 13.79
C GLU A 225 95.19 24.18 13.29
N LYS A 226 94.42 25.23 13.00
CA LYS A 226 94.97 26.59 12.85
C LYS A 226 95.27 27.11 14.25
N LYS A 227 96.55 26.95 14.64
CA LYS A 227 97.21 27.58 15.79
C LYS A 227 96.89 29.08 15.83
N SER A 228 96.12 29.52 16.82
CA SER A 228 95.91 30.94 17.16
C SER A 228 96.80 31.32 18.36
N PRO A 229 97.20 32.61 18.47
CA PRO A 229 98.51 32.99 19.00
C PRO A 229 98.54 33.14 20.52
N ALA A 230 99.72 32.87 21.07
CA ALA A 230 100.07 33.07 22.48
C ALA A 230 99.87 34.52 22.94
N THR A 231 99.23 34.69 24.11
CA THR A 231 99.22 35.93 24.89
C THR A 231 99.81 35.67 26.29
N SER A 232 101.15 35.75 26.31
CA SER A 232 102.15 36.15 27.31
C SER A 232 101.91 36.06 28.84
N PRO A 233 102.83 35.43 29.62
CA PRO A 233 102.93 35.57 31.07
C PRO A 233 103.87 36.72 31.44
N ALA A 234 103.39 37.97 31.39
CA ALA A 234 104.19 39.14 31.81
C ALA A 234 103.40 40.22 32.56
N ALA A 235 102.16 39.94 32.99
CA ALA A 235 101.29 40.91 33.65
C ALA A 235 101.02 40.64 35.15
N GLU A 236 101.63 39.62 35.76
CA GLU A 236 101.37 39.24 37.17
C GLU A 236 102.52 39.58 38.15
N ALA A 237 103.60 40.21 37.68
CA ALA A 237 104.76 40.56 38.52
C ALA A 237 104.92 42.07 38.85
N ALA A 238 104.03 42.95 38.37
CA ALA A 238 104.14 44.39 38.59
C ALA A 238 103.16 44.97 39.64
N THR A 239 102.29 44.15 40.23
CA THR A 239 101.29 44.60 41.23
C THR A 239 101.58 44.13 42.66
N LEU A 240 102.84 43.81 42.98
CA LEU A 240 103.25 43.39 44.33
C LEU A 240 104.53 44.04 44.86
N ILE A 241 105.04 45.10 44.21
CA ILE A 241 106.11 45.97 44.75
C ILE A 241 105.55 47.33 45.25
N ALA A 242 104.26 47.63 45.06
CA ALA A 242 103.57 48.72 45.76
C ALA A 242 103.13 48.37 47.21
N ALA A 243 103.59 47.24 47.76
CA ALA A 243 103.30 46.80 49.13
C ALA A 243 104.54 46.59 50.01
N LYS A 244 105.73 47.01 49.57
CA LYS A 244 106.92 47.00 50.44
C LYS A 244 107.98 48.01 49.98
N SER A 245 107.93 49.19 50.64
CA SER A 245 108.95 50.26 50.69
C SER A 245 108.88 51.34 49.62
#